data_AF-A0AAD6B9R0-F1
#
_entry.id   AF-A0AAD6B9R0-F1
#
_cell.length_a   1.000
_cell.length_b   1.000
_cell.length_c   1.000
_cell.angle_alpha   90.00
_cell.angle_beta   90.00
_cell.angle_gamma   90.00
#
_symmetry.space_group_name_H-M   'P 1'
#
loop_
_entity.id
_entity.type
_entity.pdbx_description
1 polymer ?
#
loop_
_entity_poly.entity_id
_entity_poly.type
_entity_poly.pdbx_seq_one_letter_code
_entity_poly.pdbx_strand_id
1 'polypeptide(L)'
;MTQQEFKESLEAALSWMRVVQERLKANDNTQGPRDALEGRLRETEKIHHSVHEGRLKMDKALVAAENLLKSEDEELRNHTHAKLKDLKSLWEETSTYIIHCHSRIEWVWLHWGEYLKRVGLSDIQGQAALLERLLDEAAALHNRTQDPSVNPQAQEGLQEDYNDVRDRAEERLSLLQKMAEEHQTYQGCVHRFQSWLLSKTKELTDLMEREETAENKLKALQALDDSVAGEEKTLQHIEGLSESQYAARCQRLGEDIGHLRVLLQGLDQELGEGRDPPDHTEEQMVGQWRKYTSKWLMLLRTYLVMVMMVALRSRIWSMSS
;
A
#
# COMPACT_ATOMS: atom_id res chain seq x y z
N MET A 1 27.71 40.69 -10.40
CA MET A 1 26.89 40.08 -9.33
C MET A 1 27.68 40.09 -8.03
N THR A 2 27.01 40.27 -6.89
CA THR A 2 27.63 40.45 -5.57
C THR A 2 27.73 39.12 -4.80
N GLN A 3 28.60 39.07 -3.79
CA GLN A 3 28.70 37.92 -2.87
C GLN A 3 27.36 37.59 -2.18
N GLN A 4 26.53 38.61 -1.96
CA GLN A 4 25.20 38.47 -1.38
C GLN A 4 24.23 37.74 -2.32
N GLU A 5 24.21 38.10 -3.61
CA GLU A 5 23.37 37.42 -4.61
C GLU A 5 23.73 35.94 -4.75
N PHE A 6 25.01 35.59 -4.69
CA PHE A 6 25.45 34.19 -4.65
C PHE A 6 24.95 33.47 -3.40
N LYS A 7 25.04 34.11 -2.22
CA LYS A 7 24.58 33.52 -0.96
C LYS A 7 23.07 33.26 -0.98
N GLU A 8 22.27 34.21 -1.48
CA GLU A 8 20.81 34.09 -1.54
C GLU A 8 20.36 33.03 -2.55
N SER A 9 20.97 33.00 -3.74
CA SER A 9 20.67 31.96 -4.75
C SER A 9 21.09 30.56 -4.31
N LEU A 10 22.24 30.44 -3.61
CA LEU A 10 22.69 29.20 -3.01
C LEU A 10 21.69 28.69 -1.95
N GLU A 11 21.26 29.55 -1.01
CA GLU A 11 20.29 29.17 0.02
C GLU A 11 18.95 28.77 -0.59
N ALA A 12 18.49 29.47 -1.62
CA ALA A 12 17.25 29.12 -2.31
C ALA A 12 17.30 27.72 -2.94
N ALA A 13 18.43 27.36 -3.58
CA ALA A 13 18.62 26.02 -4.15
C ALA A 13 18.69 24.93 -3.05
N LEU A 14 19.46 25.17 -1.98
CA LEU A 14 19.58 24.25 -0.85
C LEU A 14 18.24 24.05 -0.12
N SER A 15 17.49 25.13 0.10
CA SER A 15 16.18 25.06 0.75
C SER A 15 15.18 24.27 -0.09
N TRP A 16 15.17 24.44 -1.42
CA TRP A 16 14.30 23.67 -2.30
C TRP A 16 14.62 22.17 -2.21
N MET A 17 15.90 21.79 -2.30
CA MET A 17 16.32 20.38 -2.20
C MET A 17 15.94 19.77 -0.85
N ARG A 18 16.12 20.51 0.25
CA ARG A 18 15.72 20.06 1.59
C ARG A 18 14.22 19.76 1.67
N VAL A 19 13.37 20.67 1.19
CA VAL A 19 11.91 20.48 1.18
C VAL A 19 11.52 19.28 0.33
N VAL A 20 12.14 19.12 -0.85
CA VAL A 20 11.88 17.98 -1.74
C VAL A 20 12.30 16.67 -1.08
N GLN A 21 13.49 16.59 -0.50
CA GLN A 21 13.97 15.39 0.20
C GLN A 21 13.06 14.98 1.37
N GLU A 22 12.55 15.94 2.16
CA GLU A 22 11.60 15.63 3.23
C GLU A 22 10.26 15.10 2.69
N ARG A 23 9.74 15.70 1.60
CA ARG A 23 8.53 15.19 0.94
C ARG A 23 8.76 13.80 0.35
N LEU A 24 9.93 13.52 -0.22
CA LEU A 24 10.28 12.19 -0.71
C LEU A 24 10.28 11.19 0.44
N LYS A 25 10.99 11.45 1.54
CA LYS A 25 11.02 10.55 2.71
C LYS A 25 9.64 10.16 3.22
N ALA A 26 8.69 11.11 3.24
CA ALA A 26 7.32 10.83 3.66
C ALA A 26 6.55 9.90 2.70
N ASN A 27 6.89 9.93 1.41
CA ASN A 27 6.22 9.16 0.35
C ASN A 27 6.97 7.90 -0.06
N ASP A 28 8.25 7.75 0.33
CA ASP A 28 9.16 6.69 -0.09
C ASP A 28 8.95 5.36 0.68
N ASN A 29 7.69 5.02 0.89
CA ASN A 29 7.23 3.80 1.53
C ASN A 29 6.37 3.03 0.53
N THR A 30 6.63 1.74 0.34
CA THR A 30 5.87 0.87 -0.58
C THR A 30 4.79 0.04 0.13
N GLN A 31 4.68 0.14 1.45
CA GLN A 31 3.72 -0.62 2.25
C GLN A 31 2.35 0.03 2.29
N GLY A 32 1.30 -0.75 2.56
CA GLY A 32 -0.07 -0.27 2.71
C GLY A 32 -0.91 -0.42 1.44
N PRO A 33 -2.23 -0.12 1.51
CA PRO A 33 -3.17 -0.43 0.44
C PRO A 33 -2.92 0.36 -0.86
N ARG A 34 -3.47 -0.12 -1.98
CA ARG A 34 -3.20 0.41 -3.33
C ARG A 34 -3.60 1.87 -3.51
N ASP A 35 -4.70 2.29 -2.89
CA ASP A 35 -5.17 3.69 -2.87
C ASP A 35 -4.17 4.62 -2.14
N ALA A 36 -3.60 4.16 -1.03
CA ALA A 36 -2.53 4.89 -0.35
C ALA A 36 -1.25 4.95 -1.21
N LEU A 37 -0.94 3.91 -1.99
CA LEU A 37 0.14 3.96 -2.99
C LEU A 37 -0.17 4.93 -4.14
N GLU A 38 -1.42 4.99 -4.60
CA GLU A 38 -1.85 5.94 -5.62
C GLU A 38 -1.70 7.39 -5.16
N GLY A 39 -2.08 7.69 -3.92
CA GLY A 39 -1.88 9.01 -3.31
C GLY A 39 -0.40 9.41 -3.27
N ARG A 40 0.48 8.48 -2.87
CA ARG A 40 1.94 8.69 -2.87
C ARG A 40 2.48 8.86 -4.29
N LEU A 41 2.00 8.07 -5.25
CA LEU A 41 2.40 8.18 -6.65
C LEU A 41 2.11 9.59 -7.18
N ARG A 42 0.89 10.09 -6.98
CA ARG A 42 0.50 11.46 -7.33
C ARG A 42 1.38 12.53 -6.68
N GLU A 43 1.78 12.35 -5.43
CA GLU A 43 2.70 13.27 -4.76
C GLU A 43 4.12 13.20 -5.37
N THR A 44 4.64 12.01 -5.65
CA THR A 44 5.95 11.85 -6.31
C THR A 44 5.95 12.41 -7.74
N GLU A 45 4.84 12.29 -8.47
CA GLU A 45 4.64 12.94 -9.77
C GLU A 45 4.74 14.47 -9.64
N LYS A 46 4.07 15.07 -8.65
CA LYS A 46 4.17 16.53 -8.42
C LYS A 46 5.61 16.95 -8.12
N ILE A 47 6.35 16.16 -7.34
CA ILE A 47 7.77 16.41 -7.06
C ILE A 47 8.57 16.33 -8.36
N HIS A 48 8.36 15.28 -9.17
CA HIS A 48 9.04 15.09 -10.45
C HIS A 48 8.79 16.27 -11.41
N HIS A 49 7.56 16.76 -11.52
CA HIS A 49 7.24 17.95 -12.31
C HIS A 49 7.92 19.23 -11.81
N SER A 50 8.21 19.33 -10.50
CA SER A 50 8.90 20.48 -9.91
C SER A 50 10.42 20.49 -10.14
N VAL A 51 11.02 19.41 -10.68
CA VAL A 51 12.48 19.31 -10.90
C VAL A 51 13.02 20.47 -11.73
N HIS A 52 12.27 20.95 -12.73
CA HIS A 52 12.68 22.10 -13.53
C HIS A 52 12.84 23.37 -12.67
N GLU A 53 11.96 23.57 -11.68
CA GLU A 53 12.04 24.69 -10.74
C GLU A 53 13.31 24.63 -9.88
N GLY A 54 13.71 23.42 -9.46
CA GLY A 54 14.98 23.19 -8.77
C GLY A 54 16.18 23.48 -9.68
N ARG A 55 16.13 23.03 -10.94
CA ARG A 55 17.18 23.28 -11.95
C ARG A 55 17.38 24.78 -12.20
N LEU A 56 16.30 25.55 -12.31
CA LEU A 56 16.39 27.01 -12.45
C LEU A 56 17.08 27.68 -11.26
N LYS A 57 16.90 27.16 -10.02
CA LYS A 57 17.60 27.68 -8.84
C LYS A 57 19.09 27.32 -8.87
N MET A 58 19.43 26.10 -9.29
CA MET A 58 20.81 25.67 -9.50
C MET A 58 21.53 26.56 -10.52
N ASP A 59 20.90 26.80 -11.67
CA ASP A 59 21.49 27.62 -12.74
C ASP A 59 21.71 29.07 -12.27
N LYS A 60 20.78 29.64 -11.51
CA LYS A 60 20.95 30.97 -10.89
C LYS A 60 22.14 31.01 -9.94
N ALA A 61 22.32 29.99 -9.09
CA ALA A 61 23.45 29.93 -8.17
C ALA A 61 24.80 29.79 -8.91
N LEU A 62 24.82 29.03 -10.01
CA LEU A 62 26.00 28.89 -10.87
C LEU A 62 26.38 30.22 -11.54
N VAL A 63 25.41 30.91 -12.15
CA VAL A 63 25.61 32.22 -12.78
C VAL A 63 26.07 33.25 -11.74
N ALA A 64 25.47 33.26 -10.55
CA ALA A 64 25.88 34.15 -9.47
C ALA A 64 27.32 33.94 -9.02
N ALA A 65 27.81 32.70 -9.07
CA ALA A 65 29.16 32.35 -8.66
C ALA A 65 30.23 32.77 -9.69
N GLU A 66 29.91 32.90 -10.98
CA GLU A 66 30.91 33.15 -12.04
C GLU A 66 31.78 34.39 -11.78
N ASN A 67 31.19 35.46 -11.23
CA ASN A 67 31.94 36.68 -10.92
C ASN A 67 32.90 36.48 -9.74
N LEU A 68 32.50 35.69 -8.74
CA LEU A 68 33.34 35.37 -7.58
C LEU A 68 34.49 34.44 -7.97
N LEU A 69 34.26 33.55 -8.94
CA LEU A 69 35.28 32.65 -9.47
C LEU A 69 36.35 33.39 -10.31
N LYS A 70 36.04 34.57 -10.83
CA LYS A 70 36.98 35.45 -11.54
C LYS A 70 37.75 36.39 -10.61
N SER A 71 37.49 36.35 -9.31
CA SER A 71 38.20 37.17 -8.32
C SER A 71 39.69 36.80 -8.25
N GLU A 72 40.55 37.79 -8.04
CA GLU A 72 41.97 37.59 -7.76
C GLU A 72 42.21 36.97 -6.38
N ASP A 73 41.26 37.13 -5.46
CA ASP A 73 41.25 36.51 -4.14
C ASP A 73 41.11 34.98 -4.24
N GLU A 74 42.20 34.28 -3.99
CA GLU A 74 42.30 32.82 -4.06
C GLU A 74 41.46 32.12 -2.97
N GLU A 75 41.38 32.69 -1.77
CA GLU A 75 40.61 32.10 -0.68
C GLU A 75 39.11 32.16 -0.97
N LEU A 76 38.62 33.32 -1.44
CA LEU A 76 37.24 33.50 -1.87
C LEU A 76 36.86 32.56 -3.03
N ARG A 77 37.76 32.41 -4.00
CA ARG A 77 37.56 31.52 -5.16
C ARG A 77 37.50 30.06 -4.74
N ASN A 78 38.43 29.61 -3.89
CA ASN A 78 38.46 28.24 -3.37
C ASN A 78 37.20 27.93 -2.55
N HIS A 79 36.77 28.85 -1.68
CA HIS A 79 35.54 28.71 -0.91
C HIS A 79 34.29 28.63 -1.80
N THR A 80 34.21 29.46 -2.84
CA THR A 80 33.11 29.44 -3.81
C THR A 80 33.08 28.12 -4.58
N HIS A 81 34.24 27.61 -5.00
CA HIS A 81 34.35 26.30 -5.64
C HIS A 81 33.88 25.16 -4.74
N ALA A 82 34.28 25.16 -3.46
CA ALA A 82 33.84 24.13 -2.50
C ALA A 82 32.31 24.12 -2.36
N LYS A 83 31.69 25.29 -2.15
CA LYS A 83 30.23 25.40 -2.06
C LYS A 83 29.50 24.94 -3.33
N LEU A 84 30.01 25.28 -4.50
CA LEU A 84 29.43 24.82 -5.77
C LEU A 84 29.57 23.31 -5.94
N LYS A 85 30.68 22.73 -5.50
CA LYS A 85 30.88 21.28 -5.53
C LYS A 85 29.86 20.57 -4.65
N ASP A 86 29.68 21.03 -3.42
CA ASP A 86 28.71 20.46 -2.48
C ASP A 86 27.27 20.61 -3.00
N LEU A 87 26.94 21.80 -3.54
CA LEU A 87 25.64 22.07 -4.14
C LEU A 87 25.35 21.11 -5.31
N LYS A 88 26.30 20.92 -6.22
CA LYS A 88 26.17 19.98 -7.34
C LYS A 88 26.01 18.55 -6.87
N SER A 89 26.79 18.14 -5.86
CA SER A 89 26.68 16.80 -5.29
C SER A 89 25.28 16.55 -4.71
N LEU A 90 24.77 17.50 -3.92
CA LEU A 90 23.44 17.40 -3.32
C LEU A 90 22.32 17.40 -4.38
N TRP A 91 22.51 18.17 -5.46
CA TRP A 91 21.58 18.19 -6.58
C TRP A 91 21.49 16.84 -7.30
N GLU A 92 22.63 16.22 -7.58
CA GLU A 92 22.65 14.88 -8.19
C GLU A 92 22.00 13.86 -7.26
N GLU A 93 22.35 13.85 -5.97
CA GLU A 93 21.72 12.98 -4.97
C GLU A 93 20.19 13.16 -4.93
N THR A 94 19.73 14.42 -4.88
CA THR A 94 18.30 14.74 -4.85
C THR A 94 17.61 14.33 -6.14
N SER A 95 18.20 14.59 -7.30
CA SER A 95 17.63 14.23 -8.60
C SER A 95 17.50 12.72 -8.76
N THR A 96 18.55 12.00 -8.37
CA THR A 96 18.57 10.53 -8.33
C THR A 96 17.52 10.00 -7.35
N TYR A 97 17.38 10.61 -6.18
CA TYR A 97 16.36 10.20 -5.21
C TYR A 97 14.93 10.39 -5.73
N ILE A 98 14.63 11.51 -6.39
CA ILE A 98 13.32 11.76 -7.02
C ILE A 98 12.97 10.63 -7.99
N ILE A 99 13.90 10.29 -8.89
CA ILE A 99 13.69 9.26 -9.90
C ILE A 99 13.46 7.89 -9.23
N HIS A 100 14.35 7.50 -8.31
CA HIS A 100 14.23 6.20 -7.66
C HIS A 100 12.96 6.06 -6.81
N CYS A 101 12.60 7.09 -6.04
CA CYS A 101 11.40 7.08 -5.24
C CYS A 101 10.16 6.92 -6.14
N HIS A 102 10.04 7.76 -7.17
CA HIS A 102 8.93 7.70 -8.11
C HIS A 102 8.82 6.33 -8.79
N SER A 103 9.90 5.85 -9.41
CA SER A 103 9.90 4.55 -10.10
C SER A 103 9.58 3.38 -9.16
N ARG A 104 10.04 3.44 -7.90
CA ARG A 104 9.77 2.38 -6.92
C ARG A 104 8.31 2.35 -6.48
N ILE A 105 7.70 3.51 -6.25
CA ILE A 105 6.27 3.62 -5.93
C ILE A 105 5.41 3.25 -7.14
N GLU A 106 5.75 3.76 -8.33
CA GLU A 106 5.07 3.43 -9.59
C GLU A 106 5.11 1.93 -9.86
N TRP A 107 6.28 1.30 -9.73
CA TRP A 107 6.43 -0.13 -9.94
C TRP A 107 5.52 -0.95 -9.00
N VAL A 108 5.53 -0.65 -7.69
CA VAL A 108 4.69 -1.36 -6.71
C VAL A 108 3.20 -1.11 -6.96
N TRP A 109 2.83 0.10 -7.37
CA TRP A 109 1.44 0.43 -7.68
C TRP A 109 0.92 -0.28 -8.94
N LEU A 110 1.75 -0.37 -9.99
CA LEU A 110 1.45 -1.11 -11.22
C LEU A 110 1.38 -2.61 -10.99
N HIS A 111 2.32 -3.15 -10.20
CA HIS A 111 2.45 -4.59 -9.93
C HIS A 111 1.87 -4.97 -8.56
N TRP A 112 0.87 -4.23 -8.08
CA TRP A 112 0.33 -4.37 -6.73
C TRP A 112 -0.13 -5.81 -6.42
N GLY A 113 -0.75 -6.50 -7.38
CA GLY A 113 -1.19 -7.89 -7.21
C GLY A 113 -0.03 -8.86 -7.02
N GLU A 114 1.05 -8.71 -7.80
CA GLU A 114 2.26 -9.52 -7.67
C GLU A 114 3.01 -9.19 -6.38
N TYR A 115 3.07 -7.91 -6.01
CA TYR A 115 3.66 -7.45 -4.76
C TYR A 115 2.95 -8.06 -3.54
N LEU A 116 1.61 -7.99 -3.51
CA LEU A 116 0.80 -8.60 -2.44
C LEU A 116 1.02 -10.12 -2.36
N LYS A 117 1.07 -10.79 -3.51
CA LYS A 117 1.38 -12.23 -3.56
C LYS A 117 2.74 -12.53 -2.96
N ARG A 118 3.78 -11.78 -3.35
CA ARG A 118 5.14 -12.00 -2.84
C ARG A 118 5.25 -11.75 -1.35
N VAL A 119 4.68 -10.66 -0.83
CA VAL A 119 4.75 -10.34 0.60
C VAL A 119 3.95 -11.34 1.43
N GLY A 120 2.67 -11.57 1.08
CA GLY A 120 1.81 -12.48 1.83
C GLY A 120 2.28 -13.93 1.82
N LEU A 121 2.80 -14.41 0.68
CA LEU A 121 3.36 -15.76 0.60
C LEU A 121 4.72 -15.87 1.27
N SER A 122 5.53 -14.81 1.29
CA SER A 122 6.82 -14.86 1.98
C SER A 122 6.68 -15.00 3.50
N ASP A 123 5.64 -14.42 4.10
CA ASP A 123 5.38 -14.56 5.54
C ASP A 123 4.96 -15.99 5.90
N ILE A 124 4.11 -16.61 5.06
CA ILE A 124 3.68 -18.00 5.23
C ILE A 124 4.85 -18.96 4.98
N GLN A 125 5.59 -18.76 3.90
CA GLN A 125 6.79 -19.53 3.58
C GLN A 125 7.87 -19.36 4.64
N GLY A 126 7.96 -18.21 5.30
CA GLY A 126 8.87 -17.96 6.41
C GLY A 126 8.59 -18.82 7.65
N GLN A 127 7.36 -19.33 7.81
CA GLN A 127 7.00 -20.25 8.90
C GLN A 127 7.37 -21.71 8.60
N ALA A 128 7.69 -22.07 7.35
CA ALA A 128 8.09 -23.43 6.97
C ALA A 128 9.28 -23.94 7.80
N ALA A 129 10.28 -23.08 8.02
CA ALA A 129 11.47 -23.43 8.79
C ALA A 129 11.17 -23.66 10.29
N LEU A 130 10.11 -23.05 10.83
CA LEU A 130 9.66 -23.32 12.18
C LEU A 130 8.94 -24.66 12.25
N LEU A 131 8.08 -24.95 11.27
CA LEU A 131 7.38 -26.22 11.16
C LEU A 131 8.34 -27.41 11.06
N GLU A 132 9.35 -27.33 10.18
CA GLU A 132 10.37 -28.39 10.04
C GLU A 132 11.05 -28.70 11.38
N ARG A 133 11.44 -27.65 12.13
CA ARG A 133 12.05 -27.82 13.45
C ARG A 133 11.12 -28.46 14.48
N LEU A 134 9.85 -28.07 14.51
CA LEU A 134 8.86 -28.63 15.43
C LEU A 134 8.58 -30.11 15.13
N LEU A 135 8.53 -30.48 13.85
CA LEU A 135 8.36 -31.87 13.43
C LEU A 135 9.57 -32.72 13.83
N ASP A 136 10.80 -32.21 13.65
CA ASP A 136 12.03 -32.88 14.10
C ASP A 136 12.05 -33.10 15.63
N GLU A 137 11.66 -32.08 16.40
CA GLU A 137 11.58 -32.15 17.86
C GLU A 137 10.48 -33.12 18.33
N ALA A 138 9.30 -33.10 17.69
CA ALA A 138 8.20 -34.02 17.97
C ALA A 138 8.59 -35.47 17.67
N ALA A 139 9.29 -35.73 16.56
CA ALA A 139 9.80 -37.05 16.22
C ALA A 139 10.84 -37.55 17.24
N ALA A 140 11.76 -36.68 17.67
CA ALA A 140 12.75 -37.01 18.70
C ALA A 140 12.08 -37.31 20.05
N LEU A 141 11.03 -36.57 20.42
CA LEU A 141 10.27 -36.78 21.65
C LEU A 141 9.49 -38.10 21.60
N HIS A 142 8.75 -38.36 20.52
CA HIS A 142 7.99 -39.61 20.34
C HIS A 142 8.90 -40.84 20.41
N ASN A 143 10.09 -40.80 19.80
CA ASN A 143 11.05 -41.89 19.87
C ASN A 143 11.48 -42.22 21.31
N ARG A 144 11.54 -41.20 22.19
CA ARG A 144 11.94 -41.35 23.60
C ARG A 144 10.79 -41.74 24.52
N THR A 145 9.62 -41.14 24.34
CA THR A 145 8.49 -41.25 25.27
C THR A 145 7.40 -42.21 24.80
N GLN A 146 7.38 -42.53 23.51
CA GLN A 146 6.29 -43.24 22.82
C GLN A 146 4.92 -42.55 23.04
N ASP A 147 4.94 -41.24 23.28
CA ASP A 147 3.71 -40.49 23.58
C ASP A 147 2.80 -40.43 22.34
N PRO A 148 1.54 -40.86 22.46
CA PRO A 148 0.59 -40.85 21.35
C PRO A 148 0.22 -39.44 20.87
N SER A 149 0.42 -38.38 21.65
CA SER A 149 0.10 -37.00 21.25
C SER A 149 1.09 -36.41 20.22
N VAL A 150 2.28 -37.00 20.07
CA VAL A 150 3.32 -36.58 19.12
C VAL A 150 3.69 -37.70 18.15
N ASN A 151 2.77 -38.65 17.95
CA ASN A 151 3.00 -39.76 17.04
C ASN A 151 3.12 -39.30 15.57
N PRO A 152 3.56 -40.17 14.64
CA PRO A 152 3.71 -39.80 13.23
C PRO A 152 2.42 -39.29 12.58
N GLN A 153 1.24 -39.76 13.03
CA GLN A 153 -0.05 -39.31 12.50
C GLN A 153 -0.38 -37.87 12.92
N ALA A 154 -0.06 -37.47 14.15
CA ALA A 154 -0.22 -36.10 14.63
C ALA A 154 0.74 -35.14 13.92
N GLN A 155 1.97 -35.61 13.64
CA GLN A 155 2.97 -34.86 12.85
C GLN A 155 2.51 -34.66 11.39
N GLU A 156 1.97 -35.71 10.76
CA GLU A 156 1.39 -35.65 9.42
C GLU A 156 0.20 -34.67 9.37
N GLY A 157 -0.67 -34.70 10.38
CA GLY A 157 -1.79 -33.75 10.50
C GLY A 157 -1.34 -32.29 10.55
N LEU A 158 -0.36 -31.96 11.40
CA LEU A 158 0.19 -30.60 11.48
C LEU A 158 0.83 -30.14 10.14
N GLN A 159 1.49 -31.06 9.45
CA GLN A 159 2.09 -30.80 8.14
C GLN A 159 1.03 -30.57 7.05
N GLU A 160 -0.06 -31.36 7.07
CA GLU A 160 -1.22 -31.16 6.21
C GLU A 160 -1.88 -29.81 6.49
N ASP A 161 -2.16 -29.48 7.75
CA ASP A 161 -2.80 -28.21 8.15
C ASP A 161 -2.01 -26.99 7.69
N TYR A 162 -0.67 -27.02 7.78
CA TYR A 162 0.18 -25.97 7.24
C TYR A 162 0.08 -25.84 5.72
N ASN A 163 0.14 -26.96 4.99
CA ASN A 163 0.03 -26.96 3.53
C ASN A 163 -1.34 -26.40 3.10
N ASP A 164 -2.39 -26.80 3.80
CA ASP A 164 -3.76 -26.37 3.61
C ASP A 164 -3.93 -24.86 3.84
N VAL A 165 -3.29 -24.29 4.87
CA VAL A 165 -3.26 -22.84 5.11
C VAL A 165 -2.52 -22.11 3.99
N ARG A 166 -1.37 -22.62 3.56
CA ARG A 166 -0.59 -22.04 2.45
C ARG A 166 -1.40 -22.02 1.15
N ASP A 167 -1.97 -23.16 0.76
CA ASP A 167 -2.66 -23.31 -0.52
C ASP A 167 -3.93 -22.43 -0.56
N ARG A 168 -4.70 -22.38 0.55
CA ARG A 168 -5.85 -21.46 0.66
C ARG A 168 -5.45 -19.99 0.63
N ALA A 169 -4.30 -19.63 1.20
CA ALA A 169 -3.80 -18.26 1.12
C ALA A 169 -3.41 -17.87 -0.31
N GLU A 170 -2.80 -18.79 -1.07
CA GLU A 170 -2.47 -18.60 -2.49
C GLU A 170 -3.71 -18.39 -3.37
N GLU A 171 -4.71 -19.27 -3.21
CA GLU A 171 -5.99 -19.15 -3.92
C GLU A 171 -6.67 -17.81 -3.63
N ARG A 172 -6.63 -17.39 -2.36
CA ARG A 172 -7.25 -16.15 -1.92
C ARG A 172 -6.54 -14.90 -2.43
N LEU A 173 -5.22 -14.89 -2.40
CA LEU A 173 -4.44 -13.79 -2.98
C LEU A 173 -4.72 -13.68 -4.49
N SER A 174 -4.90 -14.81 -5.17
CA SER A 174 -5.31 -14.84 -6.58
C SER A 174 -6.73 -14.30 -6.80
N LEU A 175 -7.68 -14.63 -5.93
CA LEU A 175 -9.04 -14.09 -5.98
C LEU A 175 -9.07 -12.58 -5.74
N LEU A 176 -8.33 -12.10 -4.73
CA LEU A 176 -8.19 -10.68 -4.40
C LEU A 176 -7.58 -9.88 -5.56
N GLN A 177 -6.55 -10.42 -6.20
CA GLN A 177 -5.96 -9.81 -7.39
C GLN A 177 -7.00 -9.66 -8.50
N LYS A 178 -7.72 -10.74 -8.82
CA LYS A 178 -8.76 -10.71 -9.85
C LYS A 178 -9.85 -9.67 -9.54
N MET A 179 -10.28 -9.58 -8.28
CA MET A 179 -11.25 -8.58 -7.84
C MET A 179 -10.73 -7.15 -8.00
N ALA A 180 -9.45 -6.91 -7.69
CA ALA A 180 -8.84 -5.59 -7.83
C ALA A 180 -8.73 -5.16 -9.31
N GLU A 181 -8.41 -6.09 -10.21
CA GLU A 181 -8.35 -5.86 -11.67
C GLU A 181 -9.73 -5.55 -12.26
N GLU A 182 -10.75 -6.32 -11.88
CA GLU A 182 -12.14 -6.11 -12.29
C GLU A 182 -12.68 -4.76 -11.76
N HIS A 183 -12.38 -4.43 -10.50
CA HIS A 183 -12.75 -3.14 -9.92
C HIS A 183 -12.06 -1.98 -10.63
N GLN A 184 -10.78 -2.12 -10.98
CA GLN A 184 -10.06 -1.10 -11.74
C GLN A 184 -10.68 -0.91 -13.13
N THR A 185 -11.09 -1.98 -13.78
CA THR A 185 -11.77 -1.93 -15.08
C THR A 185 -13.10 -1.18 -14.97
N TYR A 186 -13.91 -1.52 -13.96
CA TYR A 186 -15.16 -0.83 -13.66
C TYR A 186 -14.93 0.68 -13.41
N GLN A 187 -14.01 1.02 -12.50
CA GLN A 187 -13.68 2.42 -12.19
C GLN A 187 -13.19 3.18 -13.41
N GLY A 188 -12.35 2.56 -14.26
CA GLY A 188 -11.89 3.16 -15.50
C GLY A 188 -13.00 3.40 -16.53
N CYS A 189 -14.02 2.54 -16.57
CA CYS A 189 -15.22 2.77 -17.38
C CYS A 189 -16.08 3.91 -16.81
N VAL A 190 -16.33 3.91 -15.49
CA VAL A 190 -17.10 4.96 -14.79
C VAL A 190 -16.45 6.33 -14.98
N HIS A 191 -15.14 6.46 -14.75
CA HIS A 191 -14.44 7.75 -14.89
C HIS A 191 -14.52 8.28 -16.33
N ARG A 192 -14.32 7.42 -17.33
CA ARG A 192 -14.44 7.82 -18.74
C ARG A 192 -15.84 8.32 -19.06
N PHE A 193 -16.86 7.60 -18.61
CA PHE A 193 -18.26 7.99 -18.79
C PHE A 193 -18.58 9.31 -18.08
N GLN A 194 -18.09 9.51 -16.86
CA GLN A 194 -18.25 10.77 -16.13
C GLN A 194 -17.58 11.96 -16.85
N SER A 195 -16.36 11.77 -17.38
CA SER A 195 -15.67 12.81 -18.14
C SER A 195 -16.42 13.14 -19.44
N TRP A 196 -16.95 12.13 -20.12
CA TRP A 196 -17.81 12.32 -21.29
C TRP A 196 -19.08 13.10 -20.95
N LEU A 197 -19.81 12.71 -19.89
CA LEU A 197 -21.01 13.41 -19.41
C LEU A 197 -20.74 14.88 -19.10
N LEU A 198 -19.65 15.19 -18.40
CA LEU A 198 -19.24 16.56 -18.10
C LEU A 198 -18.95 17.36 -19.38
N SER A 199 -18.26 16.75 -20.34
CA SER A 199 -18.01 17.37 -21.65
C SER A 199 -19.30 17.68 -22.39
N LYS A 200 -20.26 16.75 -22.41
CA LYS A 200 -21.57 16.94 -23.07
C LYS A 200 -22.44 17.98 -22.38
N THR A 201 -22.40 18.02 -21.05
CA THR A 201 -23.06 19.05 -20.25
C THR A 201 -22.50 20.44 -20.58
N LYS A 202 -21.17 20.55 -20.74
CA LYS A 202 -20.52 21.78 -21.16
C LYS A 202 -20.88 22.18 -22.59
N GLU A 203 -20.83 21.24 -23.53
CA GLU A 203 -21.21 21.47 -24.94
C GLU A 203 -22.65 22.00 -25.05
N LEU A 204 -23.58 21.43 -24.28
CA LEU A 204 -24.96 21.91 -24.20
C LEU A 204 -25.05 23.33 -23.61
N THR A 205 -24.30 23.60 -22.54
CA THR A 205 -24.29 24.93 -21.89
C THR A 205 -23.76 26.00 -22.85
N ASP A 206 -22.63 25.74 -23.50
CA ASP A 206 -22.02 26.65 -24.49
C ASP A 206 -22.97 26.91 -25.68
N LEU A 207 -23.69 25.88 -26.15
CA LEU A 207 -24.66 26.00 -27.23
C LEU A 207 -25.86 26.89 -26.87
N MET A 208 -26.31 26.80 -25.62
CA MET A 208 -27.40 27.63 -25.11
C MET A 208 -27.01 29.10 -25.04
N GLU A 209 -25.75 29.40 -24.71
CA GLU A 209 -25.21 30.76 -24.57
C GLU A 209 -24.88 31.43 -25.92
N ARG A 210 -24.61 30.66 -26.99
CA ARG A 210 -24.26 31.23 -28.30
C ARG A 210 -25.43 31.94 -29.00
N GLU A 211 -25.15 33.06 -29.64
CA GLU A 211 -26.06 33.70 -30.59
C GLU A 211 -25.95 33.02 -31.96
N GLU A 212 -26.83 32.05 -32.21
CA GLU A 212 -26.94 31.31 -33.47
C GLU A 212 -28.39 31.30 -33.97
N THR A 213 -28.58 31.05 -35.26
CA THR A 213 -29.92 30.87 -35.82
C THR A 213 -30.59 29.62 -35.23
N ALA A 214 -31.92 29.66 -35.09
CA ALA A 214 -32.69 28.56 -34.52
C ALA A 214 -32.46 27.22 -35.27
N GLU A 215 -32.25 27.28 -36.59
CA GLU A 215 -31.98 26.11 -37.42
C GLU A 215 -30.62 25.47 -37.12
N ASN A 216 -29.58 26.29 -36.87
CA ASN A 216 -28.26 25.79 -36.52
C ASN A 216 -28.25 25.18 -35.11
N LYS A 217 -28.93 25.82 -34.15
CA LYS A 217 -29.13 25.26 -32.80
C LYS A 217 -29.86 23.92 -32.83
N LEU A 218 -30.90 23.80 -33.65
CA LEU A 218 -31.65 22.55 -33.79
C LEU A 218 -30.79 21.40 -34.34
N LYS A 219 -30.00 21.67 -35.40
CA LYS A 219 -29.08 20.66 -35.97
C LYS A 219 -28.04 20.18 -34.97
N ALA A 220 -27.49 21.09 -34.17
CA ALA A 220 -26.51 20.76 -33.15
C ALA A 220 -27.11 19.99 -31.97
N LEU A 221 -28.34 20.32 -31.55
CA LEU A 221 -29.07 19.54 -30.54
C LEU A 221 -29.38 18.11 -31.02
N GLN A 222 -29.73 17.93 -32.30
CA GLN A 222 -29.93 16.60 -32.88
C GLN A 222 -28.64 15.79 -32.90
N ALA A 223 -27.51 16.39 -33.28
CA ALA A 223 -26.22 15.72 -33.22
C ALA A 223 -25.79 15.35 -31.79
N LEU A 224 -26.14 16.18 -30.81
CA LEU A 224 -25.91 15.89 -29.39
C LEU A 224 -26.77 14.70 -28.92
N ASP A 225 -28.04 14.67 -29.30
CA ASP A 225 -28.99 13.59 -29.00
C ASP A 225 -28.53 12.25 -29.60
N ASP A 226 -28.12 12.24 -30.87
CA ASP A 226 -27.54 11.07 -31.54
C ASP A 226 -26.27 10.58 -30.82
N SER A 227 -25.42 11.52 -30.36
CA SER A 227 -24.22 11.19 -29.59
C SER A 227 -24.56 10.59 -28.21
N VAL A 228 -25.62 11.05 -27.55
CA VAL A 228 -26.07 10.50 -26.25
C VAL A 228 -26.68 9.12 -26.44
N ALA A 229 -27.51 8.92 -27.45
CA ALA A 229 -28.09 7.63 -27.80
C ALA A 229 -27.01 6.59 -28.16
N GLY A 230 -25.91 7.02 -28.78
CA GLY A 230 -24.77 6.16 -29.05
C GLY A 230 -24.03 5.65 -27.80
N GLU A 231 -24.05 6.42 -26.72
CA GLU A 231 -23.30 6.15 -25.48
C GLU A 231 -24.06 5.24 -24.48
N GLU A 232 -25.34 4.96 -24.74
CA GLU A 232 -26.18 4.04 -23.97
C GLU A 232 -25.53 2.64 -23.80
N LYS A 233 -24.80 2.17 -24.80
CA LYS A 233 -24.05 0.90 -24.74
C LYS A 233 -22.94 0.92 -23.68
N THR A 234 -22.30 2.07 -23.47
CA THR A 234 -21.27 2.26 -22.45
C THR A 234 -21.89 2.18 -21.06
N LEU A 235 -23.08 2.78 -20.88
CA LEU A 235 -23.83 2.71 -19.62
C LEU A 235 -24.24 1.26 -19.29
N GLN A 236 -24.84 0.54 -20.25
CA GLN A 236 -25.21 -0.87 -20.08
C GLN A 236 -24.02 -1.77 -19.74
N HIS A 237 -22.85 -1.49 -20.33
CA HIS A 237 -21.62 -2.19 -19.99
C HIS A 237 -21.19 -1.94 -18.53
N ILE A 238 -21.26 -0.69 -18.06
CA ILE A 238 -20.95 -0.30 -16.68
C ILE A 238 -21.93 -0.97 -15.69
N GLU A 239 -23.22 -0.98 -16.01
CA GLU A 239 -24.27 -1.61 -15.19
C GLU A 239 -24.03 -3.11 -15.04
N GLY A 240 -23.73 -3.82 -16.13
CA GLY A 240 -23.41 -5.25 -16.11
C GLY A 240 -22.16 -5.61 -15.29
N LEU A 241 -21.17 -4.71 -15.24
CA LEU A 241 -20.00 -4.84 -14.37
C LEU A 241 -20.36 -4.65 -12.89
N SER A 242 -21.35 -3.81 -12.57
CA SER A 242 -21.76 -3.48 -11.20
C SER A 242 -22.67 -4.52 -10.55
N GLU A 243 -23.68 -5.03 -11.28
CA GLU A 243 -24.70 -5.93 -10.75
C GLU A 243 -24.17 -7.34 -10.49
N SER A 244 -23.21 -7.81 -11.29
CA SER A 244 -22.77 -9.21 -11.23
C SER A 244 -21.60 -9.48 -10.27
N GLN A 245 -20.84 -8.47 -9.82
CA GLN A 245 -19.50 -8.73 -9.26
C GLN A 245 -19.16 -8.14 -7.89
N TYR A 246 -19.76 -7.05 -7.41
CA TYR A 246 -19.22 -6.40 -6.20
C TYR A 246 -19.84 -6.89 -4.89
N ALA A 247 -21.17 -6.88 -4.77
CA ALA A 247 -21.87 -7.22 -3.52
C ALA A 247 -21.76 -8.71 -3.15
N ALA A 248 -22.11 -9.61 -4.07
CA ALA A 248 -22.05 -11.06 -3.84
C ALA A 248 -20.61 -11.57 -3.61
N ARG A 249 -19.61 -10.85 -4.10
CA ARG A 249 -18.20 -11.25 -4.03
C ARG A 249 -17.50 -10.70 -2.79
N CYS A 250 -17.84 -9.49 -2.35
CA CYS A 250 -17.45 -8.99 -1.03
C CYS A 250 -18.00 -9.88 0.10
N GLN A 251 -19.21 -10.41 -0.09
CA GLN A 251 -19.81 -11.35 0.87
C GLN A 251 -19.01 -12.66 0.98
N ARG A 252 -18.75 -13.34 -0.15
CA ARG A 252 -17.90 -14.56 -0.16
C ARG A 252 -16.49 -14.29 0.36
N LEU A 253 -15.91 -13.13 0.03
CA LEU A 253 -14.63 -12.72 0.58
C LEU A 253 -14.71 -12.48 2.11
N GLY A 254 -15.81 -11.95 2.63
CA GLY A 254 -16.02 -11.86 4.08
C GLY A 254 -16.02 -13.24 4.75
N GLU A 255 -16.75 -14.19 4.17
CA GLU A 255 -16.90 -15.56 4.66
C GLU A 255 -15.55 -16.28 4.70
N ASP A 256 -14.85 -16.36 3.57
CA ASP A 256 -13.56 -17.05 3.51
C ASP A 256 -12.45 -16.40 4.38
N ILE A 257 -12.46 -15.05 4.56
CA ILE A 257 -11.54 -14.38 5.52
C ILE A 257 -11.85 -14.85 6.94
N GLY A 258 -13.13 -15.03 7.27
CA GLY A 258 -13.56 -15.59 8.54
C GLY A 258 -13.00 -16.99 8.74
N HIS A 259 -13.12 -17.84 7.73
CA HIS A 259 -12.61 -19.22 7.77
C HIS A 259 -11.09 -19.29 7.91
N LEU A 260 -10.34 -18.52 7.11
CA LEU A 260 -8.88 -18.46 7.23
C LEU A 260 -8.41 -17.92 8.57
N ARG A 261 -9.15 -16.99 9.17
CA ARG A 261 -8.83 -16.46 10.51
C ARG A 261 -8.99 -17.53 11.58
N VAL A 262 -9.99 -18.40 11.45
CA VAL A 262 -10.19 -19.55 12.34
C VAL A 262 -9.07 -20.58 12.16
N LEU A 263 -8.67 -20.85 10.92
CA LEU A 263 -7.59 -21.81 10.61
C LEU A 263 -6.21 -21.32 11.06
N LEU A 264 -5.89 -20.06 10.79
CA LEU A 264 -4.66 -19.41 11.28
C LEU A 264 -4.63 -19.35 12.81
N GLN A 265 -5.77 -19.16 13.46
CA GLN A 265 -5.86 -19.24 14.92
C GLN A 265 -5.60 -20.66 15.44
N GLY A 266 -6.05 -21.71 14.73
CA GLY A 266 -5.70 -23.10 15.06
C GLY A 266 -4.20 -23.36 14.89
N LEU A 267 -3.64 -22.94 13.76
CA LEU A 267 -2.22 -23.13 13.45
C LEU A 267 -1.29 -22.35 14.40
N ASP A 268 -1.63 -21.12 14.75
CA ASP A 268 -0.87 -20.27 15.68
C ASP A 268 -0.97 -20.79 17.14
N GLN A 269 -2.07 -21.47 17.46
CA GLN A 269 -2.28 -22.17 18.73
C GLN A 269 -1.45 -23.46 18.81
N GLU A 270 -1.19 -24.13 17.69
CA GLU A 270 -0.31 -25.31 17.59
C GLU A 270 1.18 -24.93 17.53
N LEU A 271 1.53 -23.82 16.88
CA LEU A 271 2.92 -23.37 16.70
C LEU A 271 3.46 -22.52 17.88
N GLY A 272 2.59 -21.85 18.64
CA GLY A 272 2.95 -20.99 19.77
C GLY A 272 3.42 -21.72 21.04
N GLU A 273 3.32 -23.05 21.07
CA GLU A 273 3.68 -23.89 22.23
C GLU A 273 5.18 -24.22 22.32
N GLY A 274 6.00 -23.84 21.34
CA GLY A 274 7.35 -24.40 21.14
C GLY A 274 8.58 -23.47 21.23
N ARG A 275 8.54 -22.28 21.86
CA ARG A 275 9.76 -21.41 21.92
C ARG A 275 10.37 -21.17 23.31
N ASP A 276 11.44 -21.96 23.52
CA ASP A 276 12.72 -21.80 24.23
C ASP A 276 12.90 -22.10 25.75
N PRO A 277 13.95 -22.88 26.14
CA PRO A 277 14.30 -23.27 27.52
C PRO A 277 15.46 -22.44 28.13
N PRO A 278 15.71 -22.49 29.47
CA PRO A 278 16.62 -23.52 29.98
C PRO A 278 16.19 -24.21 31.31
N ASP A 279 16.55 -25.49 31.43
CA ASP A 279 16.66 -26.36 32.61
C ASP A 279 15.47 -26.47 33.57
N HIS A 280 14.43 -27.23 33.20
CA HIS A 280 13.35 -27.57 34.12
C HIS A 280 12.96 -29.06 33.98
N THR A 281 12.89 -29.76 35.11
CA THR A 281 12.58 -31.20 35.25
C THR A 281 11.18 -31.59 34.74
N GLU A 282 11.01 -32.84 34.29
CA GLU A 282 9.78 -33.43 33.68
C GLU A 282 8.47 -33.11 34.44
N GLU A 283 8.48 -33.17 35.78
CA GLU A 283 7.31 -32.89 36.61
C GLU A 283 6.89 -31.40 36.62
N GLN A 284 7.84 -30.49 36.36
CA GLN A 284 7.56 -29.06 36.20
C GLN A 284 7.00 -28.73 34.81
N MET A 285 7.36 -29.45 33.74
CA MET A 285 6.79 -29.25 32.40
C MET A 285 5.29 -29.59 32.39
N VAL A 286 4.90 -30.69 33.04
CA VAL A 286 3.49 -31.09 33.20
C VAL A 286 2.72 -30.11 34.10
N GLY A 287 3.37 -29.61 35.16
CA GLY A 287 2.80 -28.60 36.05
C GLY A 287 2.58 -27.24 35.38
N GLN A 288 3.49 -26.83 34.49
CA GLN A 288 3.34 -25.61 33.69
C GLN A 288 2.22 -25.77 32.65
N TRP A 289 2.14 -26.90 31.93
CA TRP A 289 1.05 -27.20 30.99
C TRP A 289 -0.35 -27.05 31.63
N ARG A 290 -0.52 -27.49 32.88
CA ARG A 290 -1.77 -27.32 33.67
C ARG A 290 -2.01 -25.90 34.20
N LYS A 291 -0.94 -25.15 34.49
CA LYS A 291 -1.04 -23.76 34.95
C LYS A 291 -1.37 -22.82 33.78
N TYR A 292 -0.91 -23.15 32.58
CA TYR A 292 -1.19 -22.45 31.32
C TYR A 292 -2.65 -22.57 30.90
N THR A 293 -3.23 -23.77 30.94
CA THR A 293 -4.68 -24.01 30.69
C THR A 293 -5.60 -23.17 31.59
N SER A 294 -5.21 -22.95 32.85
CA SER A 294 -6.00 -22.17 33.82
C SER A 294 -5.88 -20.64 33.65
N LYS A 295 -4.72 -20.12 33.25
CA LYS A 295 -4.50 -18.70 32.97
C LYS A 295 -5.16 -18.27 31.65
N TRP A 296 -5.21 -19.18 30.67
CA TRP A 296 -5.91 -19.03 29.39
C TRP A 296 -7.42 -18.77 29.57
N LEU A 297 -8.10 -19.54 30.42
CA LEU A 297 -9.53 -19.36 30.74
C LEU A 297 -9.84 -18.02 31.42
N MET A 298 -8.89 -17.47 32.20
CA MET A 298 -9.07 -16.22 32.92
C MET A 298 -8.93 -15.00 31.99
N LEU A 299 -7.99 -15.04 31.04
CA LEU A 299 -7.78 -13.97 30.06
C LEU A 299 -8.86 -13.94 28.96
N LEU A 300 -9.36 -15.12 28.54
CA LEU A 300 -10.52 -15.28 27.64
C LEU A 300 -11.77 -14.57 28.21
N ARG A 301 -11.97 -14.63 29.53
CA ARG A 301 -13.09 -13.97 30.23
C ARG A 301 -12.94 -12.44 30.29
N THR A 302 -11.75 -11.91 30.55
CA THR A 302 -11.51 -10.45 30.54
C THR A 302 -11.65 -9.83 29.13
N TYR A 303 -11.25 -10.54 28.08
CA TYR A 303 -11.37 -10.07 26.70
C TYR A 303 -12.84 -10.10 26.21
N LEU A 304 -13.60 -11.15 26.55
CA LEU A 304 -15.05 -11.23 26.31
C LEU A 304 -15.86 -10.14 27.06
N VAL A 305 -15.48 -9.79 28.31
CA VAL A 305 -16.13 -8.71 29.08
C VAL A 305 -15.83 -7.33 28.47
N MET A 306 -14.61 -7.09 27.96
CA MET A 306 -14.29 -5.86 27.24
C MET A 306 -15.09 -5.73 25.93
N VAL A 307 -15.19 -6.81 25.15
CA VAL A 307 -15.97 -6.82 23.89
C VAL A 307 -17.47 -6.66 24.14
N MET A 308 -18.01 -7.26 25.22
CA MET A 308 -19.42 -7.06 25.62
C MET A 308 -19.69 -5.64 26.14
N MET A 309 -18.77 -5.02 26.89
CA MET A 309 -18.93 -3.62 27.35
C MET A 309 -18.87 -2.62 26.19
N VAL A 310 -18.03 -2.87 25.17
CA VAL A 310 -17.97 -2.05 23.95
C VAL A 310 -19.27 -2.20 23.13
N ALA A 311 -19.78 -3.43 22.98
CA ALA A 311 -21.04 -3.69 22.29
C ALA A 311 -22.27 -3.08 23.01
N LEU A 312 -22.28 -3.08 24.35
CA LEU A 312 -23.35 -2.47 25.16
C LEU A 312 -23.35 -0.94 25.03
N ARG A 313 -22.17 -0.31 24.98
CA ARG A 313 -22.01 1.14 24.83
C ARG A 313 -22.44 1.63 23.44
N SER A 314 -22.18 0.86 22.39
CA SER A 314 -22.68 1.13 21.03
C SER A 314 -24.20 0.99 20.91
N ARG A 315 -24.83 0.07 21.66
CA ARG A 315 -26.31 -0.07 21.68
C ARG A 315 -27.01 1.05 22.46
N ILE A 316 -26.44 1.51 23.58
CA ILE A 316 -27.03 2.60 24.38
C ILE A 316 -26.99 3.95 23.62
N TRP A 317 -25.94 4.19 22.83
CA TRP A 317 -25.83 5.37 21.97
C TRP A 317 -26.86 5.35 20.82
N SER A 318 -27.10 4.18 20.22
CA SER A 318 -28.10 4.01 19.16
C SER A 318 -29.57 4.17 19.62
N MET A 319 -29.84 4.18 20.92
CA MET A 319 -31.18 4.35 21.49
C MET A 319 -31.45 5.75 22.05
N SER A 320 -30.43 6.62 22.06
CA SER A 320 -30.50 7.98 22.64
C SER A 320 -30.42 9.09 21.59
N SER A 321 -30.56 8.75 20.30
CA SER A 321 -30.69 9.65 19.13
C SER A 321 -31.92 9.24 18.33
#